data_AF-A0A3M7MNC5-F1
#
_entry.id   AF-A0A3M7MNC5-F1
#
_cell.length_a   1.000
_cell.length_b   1.000
_cell.length_c   1.000
_cell.angle_alpha   90.00
_cell.angle_beta   90.00
_cell.angle_gamma   90.00
#
_symmetry.space_group_name_H-M   'P 1'
#
loop_
_entity.id
_entity.type
_entity.pdbx_description
1 polymer ?
#
loop_
_entity_poly.entity_id
_entity_poly.type
_entity_poly.pdbx_seq_one_letter_code
_entity_poly.pdbx_strand_id
1 'polypeptide(L)'
;MATRPHNVGIKALEIYFPAQCVDQVELEKFDGVAAGKYTIGLGQTKMSFCDDREDIYSIALTTLSSLIKKYKIDLQNIGRLEVGTETMLDKSKSVKSVLMQLFEESGNHNVEGIDTVNACFGGTNAVFNAINWVESSAWDGRDAIVVAGDIALYNKGNARPTGGAGCVAMLIGPDAPLVFEPGLRGSHVEHAYDFYKPDLTSEYPYVDGQFSLQCYTKAVDKCYAAYNAREKAVKAQQLNGHANGHAADHEAAAGTAGTAGTPLDRFDYMAFHAPTCKLVSKSYARLLYNDFLADPQNAAFADVAPELRELEYQASLTDRNVEKAFMGLTKKRFAARVQPAIQVATQCGNMYCGSVYGGLVGLVANIAPDTLQGKRLGVFSYGSGLASALFSLKVVGDTSEMAKQLDLHRRLDARKVVAPQVYDEMCLLREKAHLQKNFTPAGSIDDIVPGTYYLTAVDDMFRRKYAVKDAQGDCHGHNVLSSRLIDGILGRKGKPKENGSAVVTETPRSKPDSPGTLPDGRHAKTDGDRGLSYVPPNKLGKLGAKLGMR
;
A
#
# COMPACT_ATOMS: atom_id res chain seq x y z
N MET A 1 -10.36 35.87 -11.61
CA MET A 1 -10.09 34.67 -10.78
C MET A 1 -9.74 33.54 -11.72
N ALA A 2 -8.90 32.58 -11.32
CA ALA A 2 -8.82 31.32 -12.05
C ALA A 2 -10.19 30.62 -11.97
N THR A 3 -10.58 29.92 -13.04
CA THR A 3 -11.73 29.01 -13.00
C THR A 3 -11.40 27.86 -12.04
N ARG A 4 -12.29 27.59 -11.07
CA ARG A 4 -12.13 26.44 -10.17
C ARG A 4 -12.04 25.16 -11.03
N PRO A 5 -11.09 24.24 -10.77
CA PRO A 5 -10.97 23.03 -11.56
C PRO A 5 -12.25 22.20 -11.47
N HIS A 6 -12.66 21.66 -12.61
CA HIS A 6 -13.78 20.74 -12.75
C HIS A 6 -13.24 19.31 -12.84
N ASN A 7 -14.09 18.33 -12.50
CA ASN A 7 -13.79 16.91 -12.68
C ASN A 7 -12.44 16.47 -12.06
N VAL A 8 -12.12 16.97 -10.86
CA VAL A 8 -10.87 16.63 -10.16
C VAL A 8 -10.87 15.15 -9.80
N GLY A 9 -9.87 14.41 -10.29
CA GLY A 9 -9.89 12.96 -10.28
C GLY A 9 -8.58 12.32 -10.68
N ILE A 10 -8.58 10.99 -10.80
CA ILE A 10 -7.42 10.21 -11.23
C ILE A 10 -7.36 10.18 -12.76
N LYS A 11 -6.30 10.76 -13.33
CA LYS A 11 -6.03 10.89 -14.77
C LYS A 11 -5.24 9.71 -15.34
N ALA A 12 -4.40 9.08 -14.52
CA ALA A 12 -3.61 7.89 -14.88
C ALA A 12 -3.36 7.00 -13.65
N LEU A 13 -3.26 5.69 -13.89
CA LEU A 13 -2.99 4.66 -12.87
C LEU A 13 -1.80 3.78 -13.27
N GLU A 14 -0.93 3.48 -12.32
CA GLU A 14 0.11 2.46 -12.44
C GLU A 14 0.21 1.64 -11.14
N ILE A 15 0.51 0.36 -11.26
CA ILE A 15 0.81 -0.54 -10.13
C ILE A 15 2.20 -1.15 -10.29
N TYR A 16 2.89 -1.39 -9.18
CA TYR A 16 3.99 -2.31 -9.07
C TYR A 16 3.71 -3.36 -8.00
N PHE A 17 4.17 -4.58 -8.25
CA PHE A 17 4.28 -5.66 -7.28
C PHE A 17 5.53 -6.48 -7.66
N PRO A 18 6.28 -7.03 -6.68
CA PRO A 18 7.47 -7.83 -6.95
C PRO A 18 7.22 -8.99 -7.91
N ALA A 19 8.26 -9.31 -8.67
CA ALA A 19 8.25 -10.35 -9.70
C ALA A 19 8.17 -11.78 -9.12
N GLN A 20 8.49 -11.96 -7.84
CA GLN A 20 8.36 -13.22 -7.12
C GLN A 20 7.07 -13.26 -6.28
N CYS A 21 6.52 -14.47 -6.10
CA CYS A 21 5.42 -14.72 -5.17
C CYS A 21 5.42 -16.15 -4.63
N VAL A 22 4.82 -16.37 -3.46
CA VAL A 22 4.56 -17.70 -2.88
C VAL A 22 3.08 -18.06 -3.07
N ASP A 23 2.80 -19.32 -3.38
CA ASP A 23 1.43 -19.82 -3.49
C ASP A 23 0.86 -20.24 -2.13
N GLN A 24 -0.38 -19.83 -1.84
CA GLN A 24 -1.01 -20.04 -0.54
C GLN A 24 -1.39 -21.51 -0.29
N VAL A 25 -1.58 -22.34 -1.33
CA VAL A 25 -1.80 -23.80 -1.17
C VAL A 25 -0.52 -24.49 -0.71
N GLU A 26 0.64 -24.07 -1.22
CA GLU A 26 1.92 -24.63 -0.79
C GLU A 26 2.32 -24.08 0.59
N LEU A 27 2.00 -22.82 0.90
CA LEU A 27 2.19 -22.23 2.22
C LEU A 27 1.30 -22.90 3.29
N GLU A 28 0.06 -23.29 2.95
CA GLU A 28 -0.81 -24.10 3.83
C GLU A 28 -0.14 -25.43 4.22
N LYS A 29 0.52 -26.11 3.28
CA LYS A 29 1.26 -27.36 3.55
C LYS A 29 2.51 -27.12 4.39
N PHE A 30 3.27 -26.07 4.07
CA PHE A 30 4.54 -25.73 4.74
C PHE A 30 4.33 -25.33 6.21
N ASP A 31 3.30 -24.54 6.49
CA ASP A 31 2.91 -24.15 7.85
C ASP A 31 2.25 -25.30 8.65
N GLY A 32 2.00 -26.47 8.03
CA GLY A 32 1.35 -27.62 8.65
C GLY A 32 -0.12 -27.38 9.02
N VAL A 33 -0.84 -26.56 8.25
CA VAL A 33 -2.22 -26.14 8.56
C VAL A 33 -3.25 -26.89 7.71
N ALA A 34 -4.52 -26.83 8.13
CA ALA A 34 -5.62 -27.42 7.38
C ALA A 34 -5.79 -26.74 6.00
N ALA A 35 -5.95 -27.55 4.96
CA ALA A 35 -6.22 -27.09 3.60
C ALA A 35 -7.46 -26.18 3.57
N GLY A 36 -7.37 -25.06 2.86
CA GLY A 36 -8.39 -24.01 2.83
C GLY A 36 -8.22 -22.92 3.89
N LYS A 37 -7.30 -23.03 4.88
CA LYS A 37 -7.13 -22.01 5.93
C LYS A 37 -6.79 -20.63 5.35
N TYR A 38 -5.95 -20.57 4.32
CA TYR A 38 -5.53 -19.32 3.68
C TYR A 38 -6.35 -19.05 2.42
N THR A 39 -6.50 -20.07 1.57
CA THR A 39 -7.21 -19.96 0.29
C THR A 39 -8.73 -19.74 0.42
N ILE A 40 -9.39 -20.35 1.41
CA ILE A 40 -10.83 -20.18 1.67
C ILE A 40 -11.07 -19.30 2.90
N GLY A 41 -10.26 -19.45 3.95
CA GLY A 41 -10.39 -18.74 5.21
C GLY A 41 -9.98 -17.26 5.12
N LEU A 42 -8.83 -16.96 4.50
CA LEU A 42 -8.39 -15.59 4.22
C LEU A 42 -8.83 -15.13 2.81
N GLY A 43 -9.06 -16.05 1.88
CA GLY A 43 -9.39 -15.74 0.48
C GLY A 43 -8.17 -15.37 -0.37
N GLN A 44 -6.97 -15.75 0.06
CA GLN A 44 -5.70 -15.39 -0.57
C GLN A 44 -5.22 -16.53 -1.49
N THR A 45 -4.81 -16.22 -2.73
CA THR A 45 -4.30 -17.20 -3.70
C THR A 45 -2.78 -17.22 -3.74
N LYS A 46 -2.15 -16.05 -3.81
CA LYS A 46 -0.70 -15.84 -3.88
C LYS A 46 -0.32 -14.60 -3.06
N MET A 47 0.95 -14.53 -2.66
CA MET A 47 1.52 -13.40 -1.92
C MET A 47 2.84 -12.99 -2.56
N SER A 48 2.92 -11.75 -3.06
CA SER A 48 4.18 -11.15 -3.51
C SER A 48 4.98 -10.68 -2.30
N PHE A 49 6.31 -10.69 -2.41
CA PHE A 49 7.22 -10.31 -1.34
C PHE A 49 8.50 -9.71 -1.93
N CYS A 50 9.24 -8.96 -1.10
CA CYS A 50 10.56 -8.43 -1.39
C CYS A 50 11.62 -9.22 -0.61
N ASP A 51 12.82 -9.36 -1.17
CA ASP A 51 14.03 -9.82 -0.48
C ASP A 51 14.81 -8.61 0.10
N ASP A 52 16.15 -8.60 0.01
CA ASP A 52 17.00 -7.46 0.36
C ASP A 52 17.35 -6.54 -0.83
N ARG A 53 16.96 -6.87 -2.06
CA ARG A 53 17.09 -6.01 -3.26
C ARG A 53 16.00 -4.96 -3.35
N GLU A 54 14.82 -5.24 -2.82
CA GLU A 54 13.66 -4.35 -2.94
C GLU A 54 13.26 -3.69 -1.60
N ASP A 55 13.10 -2.37 -1.63
CA ASP A 55 12.65 -1.57 -0.48
C ASP A 55 11.61 -0.52 -0.91
N ILE A 56 11.03 0.21 0.05
CA ILE A 56 9.98 1.21 -0.26
C ILE A 56 10.45 2.28 -1.26
N TYR A 57 11.72 2.67 -1.22
CA TYR A 57 12.26 3.65 -2.18
C TYR A 57 12.34 3.01 -3.57
N SER A 58 12.79 1.76 -3.68
CA SER A 58 12.94 1.07 -4.96
C SER A 58 11.60 0.74 -5.64
N ILE A 59 10.59 0.28 -4.88
CA ILE A 59 9.25 0.02 -5.45
C ILE A 59 8.52 1.33 -5.80
N ALA A 60 8.71 2.40 -5.02
CA ALA A 60 8.12 3.70 -5.32
C ALA A 60 8.78 4.35 -6.56
N LEU A 61 10.12 4.30 -6.68
CA LEU A 61 10.85 4.73 -7.87
C LEU A 61 10.39 3.96 -9.11
N THR A 62 10.24 2.64 -9.01
CA THR A 62 9.76 1.80 -10.11
C THR A 62 8.35 2.18 -10.56
N THR A 63 7.41 2.30 -9.62
CA THR A 63 6.00 2.61 -9.93
C THR A 63 5.87 3.99 -10.57
N LEU A 64 6.55 4.99 -10.01
CA LEU A 64 6.52 6.35 -10.54
C LEU A 64 7.21 6.45 -11.90
N SER A 65 8.38 5.82 -12.07
CA SER A 65 9.10 5.78 -13.36
C SER A 65 8.27 5.11 -14.45
N SER A 66 7.54 4.04 -14.12
CA SER A 66 6.63 3.36 -15.05
C SER A 66 5.42 4.23 -15.42
N LEU A 67 4.76 4.89 -14.45
CA LEU A 67 3.68 5.86 -14.70
C LEU A 67 4.13 6.97 -15.66
N ILE A 68 5.29 7.60 -15.39
CA ILE A 68 5.84 8.69 -16.20
C ILE A 68 6.09 8.22 -17.64
N LYS A 69 6.75 7.06 -17.81
CA LYS A 69 7.13 6.52 -19.13
C LYS A 69 5.92 6.10 -19.96
N LYS A 70 4.96 5.39 -19.37
CA LYS A 70 3.78 4.86 -20.09
C LYS A 70 2.83 5.96 -20.56
N TYR A 71 2.49 6.88 -19.66
CA TYR A 71 1.56 7.98 -19.94
C TYR A 71 2.25 9.24 -20.50
N LYS A 72 3.58 9.20 -20.69
CA LYS A 72 4.42 10.28 -21.26
C LYS A 72 4.25 11.61 -20.51
N ILE A 73 4.26 11.53 -19.19
CA ILE A 73 4.04 12.68 -18.30
C ILE A 73 5.25 13.61 -18.38
N ASP A 74 5.03 14.85 -18.84
CA ASP A 74 6.01 15.92 -18.70
C ASP A 74 6.09 16.37 -17.24
N LEU A 75 7.24 16.14 -16.63
CA LEU A 75 7.49 16.43 -15.22
C LEU A 75 7.52 17.92 -14.90
N GLN A 76 7.62 18.84 -15.87
CA GLN A 76 7.41 20.27 -15.61
C GLN A 76 5.98 20.56 -15.14
N ASN A 77 5.01 19.80 -15.67
CA ASN A 77 3.56 19.98 -15.42
C ASN A 77 3.07 19.24 -14.16
N ILE A 78 3.99 18.88 -13.24
CA ILE A 78 3.67 18.32 -11.92
C ILE A 78 3.98 19.37 -10.84
N GLY A 79 2.96 19.79 -10.09
CA GLY A 79 3.08 20.78 -9.02
C GLY A 79 3.11 20.18 -7.61
N ARG A 80 2.65 18.93 -7.44
CA ARG A 80 2.68 18.20 -6.17
C ARG A 80 3.09 16.74 -6.37
N LEU A 81 3.89 16.22 -5.45
CA LEU A 81 4.18 14.79 -5.32
C LEU A 81 4.08 14.41 -3.84
N GLU A 82 3.19 13.49 -3.47
CA GLU A 82 2.98 13.09 -2.07
C GLU A 82 2.95 11.56 -1.93
N VAL A 83 3.54 11.03 -0.85
CA VAL A 83 3.68 9.59 -0.63
C VAL A 83 2.89 9.14 0.59
N GLY A 84 2.13 8.05 0.45
CA GLY A 84 1.51 7.34 1.55
C GLY A 84 2.15 5.98 1.78
N THR A 85 2.74 5.77 2.96
CA THR A 85 3.41 4.51 3.34
C THR A 85 3.41 4.33 4.85
N GLU A 86 3.56 3.09 5.31
CA GLU A 86 3.91 2.72 6.69
C GLU A 86 5.20 1.87 6.77
N THR A 87 5.97 1.82 5.67
CA THR A 87 7.25 1.11 5.54
C THR A 87 8.39 2.11 5.72
N MET A 88 8.78 2.38 6.97
CA MET A 88 9.74 3.44 7.30
C MET A 88 11.20 2.96 7.25
N LEU A 89 12.03 3.58 6.40
CA LEU A 89 13.49 3.34 6.34
C LEU A 89 14.32 4.44 7.03
N ASP A 90 13.79 5.64 7.11
CA ASP A 90 14.38 6.81 7.76
C ASP A 90 13.26 7.54 8.53
N LYS A 91 13.60 8.13 9.68
CA LYS A 91 12.64 8.79 10.60
C LYS A 91 12.47 10.28 10.33
N SER A 92 13.11 10.80 9.28
CA SER A 92 13.13 12.22 8.89
C SER A 92 13.17 12.39 7.36
N LYS A 93 14.00 11.62 6.64
CA LYS A 93 14.08 11.69 5.18
C LYS A 93 12.91 10.93 4.52
N SER A 94 12.01 11.71 3.91
CA SER A 94 10.85 11.20 3.17
C SER A 94 11.21 10.40 1.92
N VAL A 95 10.43 9.36 1.61
CA VAL A 95 10.37 8.68 0.31
C VAL A 95 10.21 9.70 -0.81
N LYS A 96 9.35 10.71 -0.63
CA LYS A 96 9.17 11.83 -1.57
C LYS A 96 10.50 12.48 -1.96
N SER A 97 11.39 12.73 -1.00
CA SER A 97 12.72 13.30 -1.24
C SER A 97 13.73 12.35 -1.91
N VAL A 98 13.37 11.07 -2.10
CA VAL A 98 14.11 10.11 -2.92
C VAL A 98 13.54 10.06 -4.33
N LEU A 99 12.21 10.16 -4.46
CA LEU A 99 11.52 10.23 -5.75
C LEU A 99 11.87 11.47 -6.58
N MET A 100 12.27 12.58 -5.93
CA MET A 100 12.74 13.79 -6.64
C MET A 100 13.94 13.55 -7.56
N GLN A 101 14.70 12.45 -7.41
CA GLN A 101 15.75 12.06 -8.38
C GLN A 101 15.19 11.88 -9.80
N LEU A 102 13.92 11.45 -9.94
CA LEU A 102 13.27 11.32 -11.25
C LEU A 102 12.98 12.68 -11.93
N PHE A 103 13.07 13.79 -11.18
CA PHE A 103 12.80 15.15 -11.66
C PHE A 103 14.10 15.92 -11.98
N GLU A 104 15.28 15.36 -11.71
CA GLU A 104 16.56 16.05 -11.91
C GLU A 104 16.80 16.44 -13.37
N GLU A 105 16.49 15.56 -14.33
CA GLU A 105 16.63 15.86 -15.76
C GLU A 105 15.67 16.95 -16.28
N SER A 106 14.53 17.17 -15.60
CA SER A 106 13.61 18.27 -15.93
C SER A 106 13.96 19.57 -15.19
N GLY A 107 14.72 19.49 -14.09
CA GLY A 107 14.98 20.63 -13.19
C GLY A 107 13.76 21.11 -12.41
N ASN A 108 12.61 20.41 -12.46
CA ASN A 108 11.43 20.80 -11.68
C ASN A 108 11.58 20.40 -10.21
N HIS A 109 12.19 21.28 -9.43
CA HIS A 109 12.30 21.15 -7.98
C HIS A 109 11.19 21.88 -7.21
N ASN A 110 10.38 22.71 -7.88
CA ASN A 110 9.24 23.40 -7.29
C ASN A 110 8.00 22.47 -7.27
N VAL A 111 8.06 21.44 -6.43
CA VAL A 111 7.02 20.41 -6.32
C VAL A 111 6.64 20.24 -4.85
N GLU A 112 5.39 20.54 -4.50
CA GLU A 112 4.84 20.39 -3.15
C GLU A 112 4.74 18.90 -2.71
N GLY A 113 4.34 18.68 -1.45
CA GLY A 113 4.12 17.35 -0.87
C GLY A 113 5.37 16.71 -0.25
N ILE A 114 5.12 15.76 0.66
CA ILE A 114 6.10 14.99 1.46
C ILE A 114 5.53 13.58 1.70
N ASP A 115 5.87 12.89 2.79
CA ASP A 115 5.29 11.60 3.17
C ASP A 115 4.20 11.78 4.24
N THR A 116 3.10 11.02 4.17
CA THR A 116 2.03 11.03 5.17
C THR A 116 1.69 9.61 5.64
N VAL A 117 1.57 9.43 6.96
CA VAL A 117 1.62 8.13 7.62
C VAL A 117 0.50 8.01 8.67
N ASN A 118 -0.38 7.01 8.50
CA ASN A 118 -1.20 6.44 9.57
C ASN A 118 -1.56 5.00 9.18
N ALA A 119 -0.62 4.07 9.37
CA ALA A 119 -0.72 2.70 8.85
C ALA A 119 -1.17 2.73 7.37
N CYS A 120 -2.01 1.77 6.97
CA CYS A 120 -2.55 1.62 5.61
C CYS A 120 -3.42 2.80 5.11
N PHE A 121 -3.73 3.81 5.93
CA PHE A 121 -4.51 4.99 5.51
C PHE A 121 -3.67 6.07 4.81
N GLY A 122 -2.33 6.02 4.91
CA GLY A 122 -1.42 7.06 4.39
C GLY A 122 -1.70 7.43 2.93
N GLY A 123 -1.89 6.43 2.06
CA GLY A 123 -2.21 6.66 0.64
C GLY A 123 -3.50 7.47 0.43
N THR A 124 -4.51 7.28 1.28
CA THR A 124 -5.78 8.03 1.19
C THR A 124 -5.67 9.43 1.75
N ASN A 125 -4.85 9.65 2.77
CA ASN A 125 -4.55 11.01 3.20
C ASN A 125 -3.81 11.80 2.10
N ALA A 126 -2.84 11.17 1.43
CA ALA A 126 -2.14 11.77 0.29
C ALA A 126 -3.07 12.09 -0.89
N VAL A 127 -4.00 11.19 -1.25
CA VAL A 127 -5.05 11.46 -2.25
C VAL A 127 -5.94 12.62 -1.84
N PHE A 128 -6.39 12.68 -0.59
CA PHE A 128 -7.19 13.81 -0.11
C PHE A 128 -6.40 15.13 -0.14
N ASN A 129 -5.13 15.13 0.26
CA ASN A 129 -4.26 16.31 0.21
C ASN A 129 -4.03 16.79 -1.23
N ALA A 130 -3.84 15.87 -2.19
CA ALA A 130 -3.71 16.19 -3.61
C ALA A 130 -4.98 16.84 -4.18
N ILE A 131 -6.18 16.27 -3.91
CA ILE A 131 -7.46 16.86 -4.35
C ILE A 131 -7.66 18.23 -3.70
N ASN A 132 -7.42 18.33 -2.39
CA ASN A 132 -7.57 19.58 -1.64
C ASN A 132 -6.61 20.67 -2.16
N TRP A 133 -5.39 20.30 -2.57
CA TRP A 133 -4.41 21.20 -3.18
C TRP A 133 -4.88 21.69 -4.55
N VAL A 134 -5.33 20.79 -5.45
CA VAL A 134 -5.89 21.16 -6.76
C VAL A 134 -7.11 22.09 -6.61
N GLU A 135 -8.00 21.83 -5.66
CA GLU A 135 -9.17 22.70 -5.40
C GLU A 135 -8.85 24.02 -4.65
N SER A 136 -7.59 24.27 -4.26
CA SER A 136 -7.19 25.42 -3.43
C SER A 136 -6.77 26.66 -4.23
N SER A 137 -6.64 27.79 -3.53
CA SER A 137 -5.99 29.00 -4.05
C SER A 137 -4.47 28.90 -4.19
N ALA A 138 -3.85 27.78 -3.80
CA ALA A 138 -2.43 27.49 -4.00
C ALA A 138 -2.18 26.63 -5.25
N TRP A 139 -3.22 26.16 -5.94
CA TRP A 139 -3.07 25.44 -7.20
C TRP A 139 -2.50 26.35 -8.29
N ASP A 140 -1.46 25.85 -8.97
CA ASP A 140 -0.69 26.56 -9.99
C ASP A 140 -1.04 26.11 -11.43
N GLY A 141 -2.09 25.29 -11.58
CA GLY A 141 -2.53 24.73 -12.85
C GLY A 141 -1.90 23.37 -13.20
N ARG A 142 -0.90 22.90 -12.44
CA ARG A 142 -0.20 21.63 -12.69
C ARG A 142 -0.91 20.43 -12.06
N ASP A 143 -0.64 19.23 -12.56
CA ASP A 143 -1.17 18.00 -11.95
C ASP A 143 -0.44 17.68 -10.64
N ALA A 144 -1.08 16.87 -9.80
CA ALA A 144 -0.49 16.24 -8.62
C ALA A 144 -0.20 14.76 -8.91
N ILE A 145 0.81 14.19 -8.25
CA ILE A 145 1.05 12.75 -8.21
C ILE A 145 0.95 12.26 -6.77
N VAL A 146 0.27 11.13 -6.58
CA VAL A 146 0.26 10.40 -5.30
C VAL A 146 0.83 9.00 -5.51
N VAL A 147 1.74 8.60 -4.62
CA VAL A 147 2.34 7.26 -4.60
C VAL A 147 1.96 6.58 -3.29
N ALA A 148 1.30 5.43 -3.34
CA ALA A 148 0.81 4.70 -2.18
C ALA A 148 1.33 3.25 -2.22
N GLY A 149 2.23 2.88 -1.31
CA GLY A 149 2.91 1.58 -1.39
C GLY A 149 3.69 1.20 -0.14
N ASP A 150 3.93 -0.11 -0.01
CA ASP A 150 4.41 -0.72 1.23
C ASP A 150 4.94 -2.15 1.01
N ILE A 151 5.67 -2.64 2.02
CA ILE A 151 6.10 -4.03 2.16
C ILE A 151 5.51 -4.56 3.49
N ALA A 152 4.48 -5.40 3.39
CA ALA A 152 3.75 -5.94 4.52
C ALA A 152 4.38 -7.25 5.02
N LEU A 153 5.27 -7.12 6.00
CA LEU A 153 6.00 -8.23 6.60
C LEU A 153 5.47 -8.57 8.01
N TYR A 154 5.40 -9.87 8.33
CA TYR A 154 5.00 -10.37 9.64
C TYR A 154 5.92 -11.52 10.12
N ASN A 155 6.10 -11.63 11.42
CA ASN A 155 6.84 -12.73 12.06
C ASN A 155 6.10 -14.07 11.86
N LYS A 156 6.79 -15.20 12.08
CA LYS A 156 6.22 -16.55 11.91
C LYS A 156 4.97 -16.74 12.79
N GLY A 157 3.88 -17.17 12.17
CA GLY A 157 2.58 -17.32 12.82
C GLY A 157 1.43 -16.91 11.90
N ASN A 158 0.21 -16.86 12.46
CA ASN A 158 -1.04 -16.73 11.69
C ASN A 158 -1.18 -15.44 10.83
N ALA A 159 -0.32 -14.44 11.02
CA ALA A 159 -0.31 -13.20 10.23
C ALA A 159 0.67 -13.22 9.04
N ARG A 160 1.65 -14.14 9.00
CA ARG A 160 2.58 -14.29 7.87
C ARG A 160 1.87 -14.47 6.51
N PRO A 161 0.79 -15.27 6.39
CA PRO A 161 0.02 -15.42 5.14
C PRO A 161 -0.82 -14.19 4.73
N THR A 162 -0.92 -13.15 5.58
CA THR A 162 -1.60 -11.88 5.28
C THR A 162 -0.62 -10.75 4.95
N GLY A 163 0.66 -11.07 4.72
CA GLY A 163 1.63 -10.15 4.15
C GLY A 163 1.37 -9.83 2.68
N GLY A 164 2.33 -9.16 2.05
CA GLY A 164 2.30 -8.74 0.66
C GLY A 164 3.31 -7.64 0.37
N ALA A 165 3.45 -7.26 -0.90
CA ALA A 165 4.29 -6.14 -1.30
C ALA A 165 3.77 -5.51 -2.59
N GLY A 166 3.80 -4.18 -2.66
CA GLY A 166 3.40 -3.45 -3.87
C GLY A 166 3.17 -1.96 -3.64
N CYS A 167 2.99 -1.25 -4.73
CA CYS A 167 2.88 0.21 -4.76
C CYS A 167 1.98 0.65 -5.93
N VAL A 168 1.23 1.72 -5.76
CA VAL A 168 0.34 2.30 -6.79
C VAL A 168 0.66 3.79 -6.94
N ALA A 169 0.82 4.24 -8.17
CA ALA A 169 0.99 5.65 -8.50
C ALA A 169 -0.23 6.19 -9.26
N MET A 170 -0.69 7.37 -8.88
CA MET A 170 -1.86 8.05 -9.41
C MET A 170 -1.47 9.45 -9.87
N LEU A 171 -1.76 9.78 -11.13
CA LEU A 171 -1.80 11.17 -11.59
C LEU A 171 -3.18 11.75 -11.25
N ILE A 172 -3.23 12.90 -10.59
CA ILE A 172 -4.45 13.55 -10.08
C ILE A 172 -4.52 14.98 -10.59
N GLY A 173 -5.67 15.39 -11.13
CA GLY A 173 -5.87 16.75 -11.63
C GLY A 173 -7.28 16.94 -12.19
N PRO A 174 -7.55 18.07 -12.87
CA PRO A 174 -8.84 18.33 -13.51
C PRO A 174 -9.11 17.40 -14.70
N ASP A 175 -10.37 17.38 -15.14
CA ASP A 175 -10.84 16.68 -16.35
C ASP A 175 -10.45 15.21 -16.44
N ALA A 176 -10.46 14.55 -15.28
CA ALA A 176 -10.11 13.15 -15.13
C ALA A 176 -11.28 12.21 -15.51
N PRO A 177 -11.00 10.99 -16.04
CA PRO A 177 -12.03 9.97 -16.25
C PRO A 177 -12.59 9.40 -14.93
N LEU A 178 -11.81 9.41 -13.85
CA LEU A 178 -12.22 8.91 -12.52
C LEU A 178 -12.32 10.07 -11.50
N VAL A 179 -13.46 10.77 -11.49
CA VAL A 179 -13.70 11.99 -10.70
C VAL A 179 -14.09 11.68 -9.26
N PHE A 180 -13.46 12.31 -8.27
CA PHE A 180 -13.92 12.22 -6.87
C PHE A 180 -15.19 13.05 -6.67
N GLU A 181 -16.22 12.52 -6.01
CA GLU A 181 -17.46 13.26 -5.79
C GLU A 181 -17.31 14.31 -4.67
N PRO A 182 -17.40 15.63 -4.97
CA PRO A 182 -17.08 16.67 -4.00
C PRO A 182 -17.97 16.63 -2.76
N GLY A 183 -17.33 16.64 -1.59
CA GLY A 183 -18.03 16.62 -0.30
C GLY A 183 -18.58 15.27 0.14
N LEU A 184 -18.47 14.20 -0.66
CA LEU A 184 -18.89 12.83 -0.31
C LEU A 184 -17.72 12.02 0.29
N ARG A 185 -17.21 12.49 1.44
CA ARG A 185 -16.20 11.79 2.26
C ARG A 185 -16.74 11.59 3.68
N GLY A 186 -16.97 10.35 4.08
CA GLY A 186 -17.37 9.95 5.43
C GLY A 186 -16.20 9.33 6.18
N SER A 187 -15.53 10.12 7.03
CA SER A 187 -14.33 9.69 7.77
C SER A 187 -14.63 9.28 9.21
N HIS A 188 -13.84 8.36 9.75
CA HIS A 188 -13.82 8.01 11.17
C HIS A 188 -12.37 7.85 11.66
N VAL A 189 -12.07 8.43 12.82
CA VAL A 189 -10.74 8.43 13.45
C VAL A 189 -10.95 8.27 14.95
N GLU A 190 -10.22 7.35 15.58
CA GLU A 190 -10.26 7.13 17.04
C GLU A 190 -8.92 6.57 17.52
N HIS A 191 -8.64 6.64 18.82
CA HIS A 191 -7.44 6.04 19.38
C HIS A 191 -7.65 4.54 19.64
N ALA A 192 -6.80 3.70 19.04
CA ALA A 192 -6.77 2.25 19.21
C ALA A 192 -5.31 1.72 19.20
N TYR A 193 -5.11 0.54 19.80
CA TYR A 193 -3.87 -0.24 19.73
C TYR A 193 -4.16 -1.60 19.05
N ASP A 194 -4.84 -1.57 17.91
CA ASP A 194 -5.26 -2.77 17.18
C ASP A 194 -4.13 -3.37 16.33
N PHE A 195 -3.33 -2.51 15.69
CA PHE A 195 -2.07 -2.84 15.02
C PHE A 195 -1.16 -1.60 15.07
N TYR A 196 0.12 -1.78 15.42
CA TYR A 196 1.07 -0.68 15.57
C TYR A 196 2.53 -1.16 15.53
N LYS A 197 3.46 -0.26 15.18
CA LYS A 197 4.92 -0.52 15.09
C LYS A 197 5.67 0.36 16.11
N PRO A 198 5.71 -0.02 17.41
CA PRO A 198 6.38 0.74 18.46
C PRO A 198 7.89 0.46 18.53
N ASP A 199 8.32 -0.73 18.11
CA ASP A 199 9.70 -1.15 18.07
C ASP A 199 10.34 -0.66 16.76
N LEU A 200 11.21 0.34 16.88
CA LEU A 200 11.93 0.94 15.75
C LEU A 200 13.19 0.14 15.36
N THR A 201 13.36 -1.07 15.87
CA THR A 201 14.43 -2.01 15.51
C THR A 201 13.94 -3.23 14.71
N SER A 202 12.65 -3.27 14.37
CA SER A 202 11.98 -4.39 13.72
C SER A 202 10.98 -3.89 12.67
N GLU A 203 10.87 -4.56 11.52
CA GLU A 203 9.77 -4.32 10.56
C GLU A 203 8.44 -4.94 11.03
N TYR A 204 8.48 -5.87 11.99
CA TYR A 204 7.32 -6.65 12.40
C TYR A 204 6.37 -5.83 13.31
N PRO A 205 5.07 -5.75 12.99
CA PRO A 205 4.09 -5.03 13.79
C PRO A 205 3.63 -5.84 15.02
N TYR A 206 3.24 -5.13 16.07
CA TYR A 206 2.39 -5.65 17.13
C TYR A 206 0.94 -5.61 16.63
N VAL A 207 0.19 -6.70 16.81
CA VAL A 207 -1.18 -6.82 16.30
C VAL A 207 -2.05 -7.65 17.23
N ASP A 208 -3.21 -7.09 17.62
CA ASP A 208 -4.31 -7.88 18.17
C ASP A 208 -5.24 -8.27 17.00
N GLY A 209 -5.14 -9.54 16.59
CA GLY A 209 -5.89 -10.09 15.46
C GLY A 209 -7.40 -10.27 15.70
N GLN A 210 -7.93 -9.96 16.88
CA GLN A 210 -9.39 -9.89 17.12
C GLN A 210 -9.85 -8.44 17.26
N PHE A 211 -9.11 -7.60 17.97
CA PHE A 211 -9.43 -6.19 18.12
C PHE A 211 -9.32 -5.43 16.79
N SER A 212 -8.34 -5.74 15.93
CA SER A 212 -8.25 -5.18 14.57
C SER A 212 -9.44 -5.53 13.67
N LEU A 213 -10.02 -6.72 13.81
CA LEU A 213 -11.26 -7.07 13.10
C LEU A 213 -12.47 -6.27 13.63
N GLN A 214 -12.54 -6.01 14.94
CA GLN A 214 -13.56 -5.15 15.54
C GLN A 214 -13.40 -3.69 15.11
N CYS A 215 -12.19 -3.14 15.18
CA CYS A 215 -11.84 -1.78 14.78
C CYS A 215 -12.12 -1.53 13.29
N TYR A 216 -11.75 -2.46 12.39
CA TYR A 216 -12.11 -2.37 10.97
C TYR A 216 -13.64 -2.40 10.79
N THR A 217 -14.35 -3.35 11.42
CA THR A 217 -15.81 -3.49 11.27
C THR A 217 -16.56 -2.26 11.79
N LYS A 218 -16.11 -1.71 12.91
CA LYS A 218 -16.59 -0.45 13.50
C LYS A 218 -16.32 0.74 12.58
N ALA A 219 -15.12 0.82 11.98
CA ALA A 219 -14.79 1.86 11.02
C ALA A 219 -15.67 1.81 9.76
N VAL A 220 -16.01 0.62 9.26
CA VAL A 220 -17.01 0.45 8.17
C VAL A 220 -18.35 1.06 8.55
N ASP A 221 -18.88 0.74 9.75
CA ASP A 221 -20.15 1.31 10.24
C ASP A 221 -20.09 2.85 10.32
N LYS A 222 -19.05 3.40 10.96
CA LYS A 222 -18.94 4.85 11.20
C LYS A 222 -18.70 5.63 9.91
N CYS A 223 -17.84 5.15 9.02
CA CYS A 223 -17.62 5.77 7.71
C CYS A 223 -18.86 5.72 6.82
N TYR A 224 -19.62 4.62 6.84
CA TYR A 224 -20.86 4.53 6.05
C TYR A 224 -21.95 5.46 6.60
N ALA A 225 -22.14 5.50 7.91
CA ALA A 225 -23.06 6.46 8.56
C ALA A 225 -22.65 7.92 8.27
N ALA A 226 -21.36 8.24 8.33
CA ALA A 226 -20.85 9.58 7.99
C ALA A 226 -21.06 9.92 6.51
N TYR A 227 -20.79 8.98 5.58
CA TYR A 227 -21.04 9.16 4.15
C TYR A 227 -22.53 9.40 3.87
N ASN A 228 -23.43 8.63 4.51
CA ASN A 228 -24.88 8.79 4.40
C ASN A 228 -25.35 10.17 4.88
N ALA A 229 -24.80 10.67 5.99
CA ALA A 229 -25.08 12.02 6.49
C ALA A 229 -24.57 13.11 5.52
N ARG A 230 -23.35 12.94 4.97
CA ARG A 230 -22.75 13.85 3.98
C ARG A 230 -23.56 13.91 2.69
N GLU A 231 -23.99 12.78 2.16
CA GLU A 231 -24.81 12.73 0.94
C GLU A 231 -26.16 13.43 1.14
N LYS A 232 -26.83 13.21 2.28
CA LYS A 232 -28.08 13.89 2.63
C LYS A 232 -27.90 15.41 2.74
N ALA A 233 -26.77 15.86 3.30
CA ALA A 233 -26.44 17.28 3.39
C ALA A 233 -26.15 17.92 2.02
N VAL A 234 -25.37 17.26 1.15
CA VAL A 234 -25.05 17.75 -0.20
C VAL A 234 -26.34 17.85 -1.06
N LYS A 235 -27.20 16.84 -1.01
CA LYS A 235 -28.52 16.87 -1.70
C LYS A 235 -29.39 18.02 -1.22
N ALA A 236 -29.45 18.29 0.09
CA ALA A 236 -30.20 19.42 0.65
C ALA A 236 -29.61 20.78 0.23
N GLN A 237 -28.28 20.91 0.18
CA GLN A 237 -27.61 22.13 -0.31
C GLN A 237 -27.90 22.38 -1.80
N GLN A 238 -27.91 21.33 -2.63
CA GLN A 238 -28.27 21.43 -4.05
C GLN A 238 -29.71 21.92 -4.22
N LEU A 239 -30.68 21.30 -3.55
CA LEU A 239 -32.10 21.72 -3.61
C LEU A 239 -32.30 23.18 -3.18
N ASN A 240 -31.65 23.62 -2.09
CA ASN A 240 -31.74 24.99 -1.62
C ASN A 240 -31.02 26.01 -2.54
N GLY A 241 -30.06 25.56 -3.36
CA GLY A 241 -29.35 26.41 -4.33
C GLY A 241 -30.14 26.73 -5.60
N HIS A 242 -31.11 25.91 -5.99
CA HIS A 242 -31.87 26.06 -7.24
C HIS A 242 -33.08 27.00 -7.14
N ALA A 243 -33.09 27.91 -6.16
CA ALA A 243 -34.13 28.93 -6.01
C ALA A 243 -34.16 29.98 -7.13
N ASN A 244 -33.12 30.04 -7.99
CA ASN A 244 -33.04 30.91 -9.16
C ASN A 244 -32.36 30.20 -10.34
N GLY A 245 -33.14 29.79 -11.35
CA GLY A 245 -32.62 29.38 -12.67
C GLY A 245 -32.96 27.94 -13.08
N HIS A 246 -33.53 27.82 -14.29
CA HIS A 246 -33.83 26.62 -15.07
C HIS A 246 -33.47 25.25 -14.48
N ALA A 247 -34.50 24.48 -14.12
CA ALA A 247 -34.38 23.04 -13.93
C ALA A 247 -33.96 22.37 -15.26
N ALA A 248 -32.84 21.66 -15.23
CA ALA A 248 -32.41 20.74 -16.27
C ALA A 248 -32.32 19.34 -15.65
N ASP A 249 -32.93 18.36 -16.33
CA ASP A 249 -33.19 16.97 -15.92
C ASP A 249 -32.27 16.40 -14.82
N HIS A 250 -32.70 16.56 -13.57
CA HIS A 250 -32.17 15.75 -12.49
C HIS A 250 -32.70 14.33 -12.62
N GLU A 251 -31.81 13.40 -12.99
CA GLU A 251 -32.01 11.99 -12.68
C GLU A 251 -32.33 11.86 -11.19
N ALA A 252 -33.58 11.55 -10.88
CA ALA A 252 -33.91 11.01 -9.58
C ALA A 252 -33.07 9.74 -9.41
N ALA A 253 -32.14 9.75 -8.45
CA ALA A 253 -31.40 8.56 -8.03
C ALA A 253 -32.36 7.60 -7.30
N ALA A 254 -33.28 7.05 -8.08
CA ALA A 254 -34.33 6.17 -7.63
C ALA A 254 -33.70 4.81 -7.32
N GLY A 255 -33.81 4.39 -6.06
CA GLY A 255 -34.30 3.03 -5.86
C GLY A 255 -35.63 2.97 -6.61
N THR A 256 -35.65 2.23 -7.72
CA THR A 256 -36.80 2.25 -8.64
C THR A 256 -38.05 1.83 -7.88
N ALA A 257 -39.07 2.68 -7.89
CA ALA A 257 -40.30 2.47 -7.13
C ALA A 257 -41.01 1.19 -7.64
N GLY A 258 -40.76 0.07 -6.97
CA GLY A 258 -41.11 -1.27 -7.45
C GLY A 258 -40.00 -2.33 -7.33
N THR A 259 -38.76 -1.98 -6.95
CA THR A 259 -37.70 -2.96 -6.64
C THR A 259 -37.21 -2.86 -5.19
N ALA A 260 -36.76 -3.99 -4.63
CA ALA A 260 -36.21 -4.11 -3.28
C ALA A 260 -34.77 -3.56 -3.17
N GLY A 261 -34.60 -2.29 -3.55
CA GLY A 261 -33.35 -1.56 -3.45
C GLY A 261 -33.02 -1.14 -2.02
N THR A 262 -31.74 -1.14 -1.70
CA THR A 262 -31.17 -0.75 -0.40
C THR A 262 -30.18 0.41 -0.60
N PRO A 263 -29.92 1.26 0.41
CA PRO A 263 -28.98 2.37 0.26
C PRO A 263 -27.56 1.96 -0.23
N LEU A 264 -27.11 0.72 -0.02
CA LEU A 264 -25.87 0.16 -0.58
C LEU A 264 -25.87 0.10 -2.13
N ASP A 265 -27.04 0.04 -2.77
CA ASP A 265 -27.17 -0.08 -4.22
C ASP A 265 -26.83 1.19 -5.00
N ARG A 266 -26.51 2.30 -4.32
CA ARG A 266 -25.98 3.51 -4.97
C ARG A 266 -24.57 3.35 -5.53
N PHE A 267 -23.85 2.30 -5.12
CA PHE A 267 -22.52 1.95 -5.61
C PHE A 267 -22.64 0.79 -6.61
N ASP A 268 -22.31 1.04 -7.87
CA ASP A 268 -22.23 0.00 -8.90
C ASP A 268 -21.09 -0.97 -8.61
N TYR A 269 -19.98 -0.45 -8.08
CA TYR A 269 -18.79 -1.21 -7.71
C TYR A 269 -18.20 -0.67 -6.40
N MET A 270 -17.47 -1.50 -5.65
CA MET A 270 -16.73 -1.04 -4.46
C MET A 270 -15.33 -1.63 -4.35
N ALA A 271 -14.38 -0.77 -3.99
CA ALA A 271 -13.03 -1.12 -3.56
C ALA A 271 -12.89 -0.93 -2.03
N PHE A 272 -12.07 -1.76 -1.40
CA PHE A 272 -11.81 -1.74 0.04
C PHE A 272 -10.31 -1.90 0.28
N HIS A 273 -9.78 -1.30 1.35
CA HIS A 273 -8.48 -1.72 1.91
C HIS A 273 -8.58 -3.20 2.31
N ALA A 274 -7.72 -4.04 1.75
CA ALA A 274 -7.85 -5.49 1.82
C ALA A 274 -6.62 -6.15 2.50
N PRO A 275 -6.63 -6.30 3.84
CA PRO A 275 -5.72 -7.20 4.54
C PRO A 275 -5.92 -8.67 4.14
N THR A 276 -7.18 -9.04 3.92
CA THR A 276 -7.60 -10.34 3.40
C THR A 276 -8.85 -10.16 2.55
N CYS A 277 -9.01 -10.96 1.49
CA CYS A 277 -10.22 -10.92 0.68
C CYS A 277 -11.47 -11.35 1.48
N LYS A 278 -11.31 -12.21 2.51
CA LYS A 278 -12.39 -12.57 3.42
C LYS A 278 -12.92 -11.37 4.21
N LEU A 279 -12.04 -10.53 4.74
CA LEU A 279 -12.46 -9.35 5.49
C LEU A 279 -13.30 -8.44 4.60
N VAL A 280 -12.87 -8.20 3.35
CA VAL A 280 -13.64 -7.43 2.36
C VAL A 280 -15.03 -8.04 2.12
N SER A 281 -15.17 -9.37 2.07
CA SER A 281 -16.49 -10.04 2.00
C SER A 281 -17.37 -9.74 3.22
N LYS A 282 -16.80 -9.77 4.43
CA LYS A 282 -17.51 -9.44 5.68
C LYS A 282 -17.89 -7.96 5.75
N SER A 283 -17.01 -7.07 5.31
CA SER A 283 -17.22 -5.62 5.31
C SER A 283 -18.31 -5.19 4.33
N TYR A 284 -18.36 -5.78 3.14
CA TYR A 284 -19.46 -5.52 2.20
C TYR A 284 -20.81 -6.06 2.72
N ALA A 285 -20.80 -7.23 3.39
CA ALA A 285 -21.97 -7.72 4.13
C ALA A 285 -22.38 -6.78 5.28
N ARG A 286 -21.41 -6.21 6.01
CA ARG A 286 -21.65 -5.26 7.11
C ARG A 286 -22.33 -3.98 6.65
N LEU A 287 -22.04 -3.47 5.45
CA LEU A 287 -22.76 -2.33 4.87
C LEU A 287 -24.26 -2.64 4.71
N LEU A 288 -24.60 -3.83 4.20
CA LEU A 288 -26.00 -4.25 4.07
C LEU A 288 -26.69 -4.48 5.44
N TYR A 289 -25.94 -4.89 6.47
CA TYR A 289 -26.45 -4.93 7.85
C TYR A 289 -26.76 -3.53 8.40
N ASN A 290 -25.96 -2.51 8.08
CA ASN A 290 -26.28 -1.12 8.45
C ASN A 290 -27.55 -0.61 7.73
N ASP A 291 -27.78 -1.02 6.47
CA ASP A 291 -29.04 -0.73 5.77
C ASP A 291 -30.25 -1.41 6.45
N PHE A 292 -30.10 -2.67 6.90
CA PHE A 292 -31.13 -3.38 7.67
C PHE A 292 -31.42 -2.73 9.03
N LEU A 293 -30.41 -2.23 9.74
CA LEU A 293 -30.63 -1.48 10.98
C LEU A 293 -31.36 -0.14 10.75
N ALA A 294 -31.23 0.46 9.55
CA ALA A 294 -31.87 1.72 9.19
C ALA A 294 -33.30 1.55 8.64
N ASP A 295 -33.54 0.50 7.86
CA ASP A 295 -34.85 0.15 7.28
C ASP A 295 -35.10 -1.37 7.35
N PRO A 296 -35.46 -1.91 8.54
CA PRO A 296 -35.69 -3.34 8.72
C PRO A 296 -37.01 -3.82 8.10
N GLN A 297 -37.84 -2.92 7.55
CA GLN A 297 -39.09 -3.26 6.84
C GLN A 297 -38.89 -3.37 5.32
N ASN A 298 -37.69 -3.08 4.82
CA ASN A 298 -37.37 -3.22 3.41
C ASN A 298 -37.59 -4.66 2.92
N ALA A 299 -38.19 -4.83 1.74
CA ALA A 299 -38.42 -6.14 1.14
C ALA A 299 -37.12 -6.94 0.90
N ALA A 300 -35.95 -6.28 0.85
CA ALA A 300 -34.65 -6.94 0.79
C ALA A 300 -34.28 -7.74 2.05
N PHE A 301 -35.02 -7.57 3.16
CA PHE A 301 -34.73 -8.17 4.47
C PHE A 301 -35.86 -9.06 5.00
N ALA A 302 -36.85 -9.43 4.17
CA ALA A 302 -38.00 -10.24 4.60
C ALA A 302 -37.62 -11.60 5.22
N ASP A 303 -36.49 -12.19 4.79
CA ASP A 303 -35.94 -13.45 5.31
C ASP A 303 -34.90 -13.26 6.45
N VAL A 304 -34.71 -12.03 6.96
CA VAL A 304 -33.75 -11.74 8.03
C VAL A 304 -34.40 -11.96 9.40
N ALA A 305 -33.74 -12.80 10.23
CA ALA A 305 -34.14 -13.06 11.61
C ALA A 305 -34.18 -11.74 12.43
N PRO A 306 -35.35 -11.30 12.94
CA PRO A 306 -35.51 -9.98 13.54
C PRO A 306 -34.59 -9.72 14.75
N GLU A 307 -34.28 -10.77 15.52
CA GLU A 307 -33.40 -10.70 16.70
C GLU A 307 -31.98 -10.21 16.38
N LEU A 308 -31.53 -10.30 15.12
CA LEU A 308 -30.23 -9.77 14.70
C LEU A 308 -30.12 -8.25 14.83
N ARG A 309 -31.24 -7.52 14.87
CA ARG A 309 -31.25 -6.06 15.09
C ARG A 309 -31.22 -5.67 16.58
N GLU A 310 -31.57 -6.60 17.47
CA GLU A 310 -31.66 -6.39 18.93
C GLU A 310 -30.31 -6.65 19.63
N LEU A 311 -29.29 -7.04 18.86
CA LEU A 311 -27.93 -7.25 19.36
C LEU A 311 -27.31 -5.94 19.86
N GLU A 312 -26.65 -6.00 21.01
CA GLU A 312 -25.79 -4.92 21.48
C GLU A 312 -24.68 -4.64 20.44
N TYR A 313 -24.29 -3.37 20.30
CA TYR A 313 -23.41 -2.93 19.22
C TYR A 313 -22.04 -3.63 19.21
N GLN A 314 -21.34 -3.75 20.34
CA GLN A 314 -20.05 -4.45 20.41
C GLN A 314 -20.21 -5.93 20.11
N ALA A 315 -21.24 -6.59 20.65
CA ALA A 315 -21.57 -7.97 20.32
C ALA A 315 -21.82 -8.17 18.81
N SER A 316 -22.48 -7.21 18.16
CA SER A 316 -22.74 -7.24 16.72
C SER A 316 -21.46 -7.19 15.86
N LEU A 317 -20.33 -6.68 16.37
CA LEU A 317 -19.08 -6.54 15.59
C LEU A 317 -18.42 -7.90 15.28
N THR A 318 -18.73 -8.95 16.03
CA THR A 318 -18.15 -10.29 15.86
C THR A 318 -19.19 -11.42 15.80
N ASP A 319 -20.49 -11.11 15.83
CA ASP A 319 -21.53 -12.13 15.77
C ASP A 319 -21.53 -12.90 14.45
N ARG A 320 -21.54 -14.23 14.56
CA ARG A 320 -21.45 -15.16 13.43
C ARG A 320 -22.77 -15.33 12.69
N ASN A 321 -23.90 -14.98 13.29
CA ASN A 321 -25.22 -15.07 12.66
C ASN A 321 -25.44 -13.86 11.76
N VAL A 322 -25.09 -12.64 12.22
CA VAL A 322 -24.98 -11.43 11.39
C VAL A 322 -24.04 -11.67 10.21
N GLU A 323 -22.81 -12.17 10.45
CA GLU A 323 -21.86 -12.49 9.37
C GLU A 323 -22.48 -13.46 8.35
N LYS A 324 -23.00 -14.60 8.81
CA LYS A 324 -23.54 -15.66 7.94
C LYS A 324 -24.76 -15.18 7.15
N ALA A 325 -25.69 -14.47 7.78
CA ALA A 325 -26.91 -13.98 7.13
C ALA A 325 -26.57 -12.96 6.03
N PHE A 326 -25.80 -11.91 6.38
CA PHE A 326 -25.53 -10.83 5.45
C PHE A 326 -24.48 -11.18 4.39
N MET A 327 -23.54 -12.10 4.64
CA MET A 327 -22.73 -12.71 3.58
C MET A 327 -23.56 -13.61 2.66
N GLY A 328 -24.61 -14.25 3.17
CA GLY A 328 -25.59 -14.99 2.36
C GLY A 328 -26.34 -14.07 1.38
N LEU A 329 -26.95 -13.01 1.91
CA LEU A 329 -27.70 -12.01 1.12
C LEU A 329 -26.80 -11.28 0.11
N THR A 330 -25.60 -10.84 0.52
CA THR A 330 -24.70 -10.12 -0.38
C THR A 330 -23.99 -11.02 -1.39
N LYS A 331 -23.98 -12.35 -1.26
CA LYS A 331 -23.16 -13.27 -2.10
C LYS A 331 -23.19 -12.95 -3.60
N LYS A 332 -24.38 -12.74 -4.18
CA LYS A 332 -24.53 -12.39 -5.61
C LYS A 332 -24.06 -10.94 -5.91
N ARG A 333 -24.39 -9.98 -5.03
CA ARG A 333 -23.99 -8.58 -5.17
C ARG A 333 -22.47 -8.41 -5.05
N PHE A 334 -21.82 -9.11 -4.11
CA PHE A 334 -20.37 -9.14 -3.94
C PHE A 334 -19.66 -9.68 -5.19
N ALA A 335 -20.15 -10.79 -5.75
CA ALA A 335 -19.61 -11.39 -6.97
C ALA A 335 -19.66 -10.42 -8.18
N ALA A 336 -20.70 -9.59 -8.28
CA ALA A 336 -20.84 -8.61 -9.35
C ALA A 336 -20.06 -7.29 -9.10
N ARG A 337 -20.06 -6.80 -7.85
CA ARG A 337 -19.65 -5.41 -7.52
C ARG A 337 -18.32 -5.26 -6.80
N VAL A 338 -17.76 -6.33 -6.23
CA VAL A 338 -16.56 -6.28 -5.37
C VAL A 338 -15.50 -7.30 -5.80
N GLN A 339 -15.91 -8.47 -6.29
CA GLN A 339 -14.99 -9.49 -6.82
C GLN A 339 -14.01 -8.97 -7.89
N PRO A 340 -14.38 -8.05 -8.81
CA PRO A 340 -13.44 -7.48 -9.78
C PRO A 340 -12.35 -6.58 -9.14
N ALA A 341 -12.62 -5.97 -7.98
CA ALA A 341 -11.63 -5.14 -7.28
C ALA A 341 -10.55 -5.99 -6.59
N ILE A 342 -10.95 -7.09 -5.94
CA ILE A 342 -10.05 -7.85 -5.05
C ILE A 342 -9.05 -8.78 -5.76
N GLN A 343 -8.97 -8.77 -7.10
CA GLN A 343 -8.01 -9.60 -7.84
C GLN A 343 -6.56 -9.33 -7.42
N VAL A 344 -6.18 -8.06 -7.26
CA VAL A 344 -4.82 -7.69 -6.80
C VAL A 344 -4.58 -8.20 -5.38
N ALA A 345 -5.54 -8.03 -4.47
CA ALA A 345 -5.41 -8.46 -3.08
C ALA A 345 -5.26 -9.98 -2.94
N THR A 346 -6.01 -10.79 -3.70
CA THR A 346 -5.87 -12.25 -3.63
C THR A 346 -4.61 -12.77 -4.34
N GLN A 347 -4.05 -12.03 -5.31
CA GLN A 347 -2.87 -12.48 -6.06
C GLN A 347 -1.54 -11.92 -5.53
N CYS A 348 -1.52 -10.76 -4.87
CA CYS A 348 -0.30 -10.10 -4.38
C CYS A 348 -0.20 -10.03 -2.85
N GLY A 349 -1.29 -10.27 -2.12
CA GLY A 349 -1.34 -10.06 -0.67
C GLY A 349 -1.73 -8.63 -0.27
N ASN A 350 -1.51 -8.30 1.00
CA ASN A 350 -1.77 -6.97 1.54
C ASN A 350 -0.65 -6.00 1.15
N MET A 351 -0.98 -4.92 0.45
CA MET A 351 -0.02 -3.87 0.06
C MET A 351 -0.16 -2.60 0.93
N TYR A 352 -0.63 -2.75 2.18
CA TYR A 352 -0.98 -1.68 3.13
C TYR A 352 -1.59 -0.43 2.45
N CYS A 353 -0.87 0.69 2.32
CA CYS A 353 -1.37 1.93 1.69
C CYS A 353 -1.78 1.74 0.22
N GLY A 354 -1.06 0.90 -0.52
CA GLY A 354 -1.40 0.56 -1.91
C GLY A 354 -2.61 -0.36 -2.05
N SER A 355 -3.04 -1.05 -0.99
CA SER A 355 -4.05 -2.12 -1.05
C SER A 355 -5.41 -1.66 -1.60
N VAL A 356 -5.95 -0.54 -1.11
CA VAL A 356 -7.24 0.01 -1.57
C VAL A 356 -7.17 0.50 -3.03
N TYR A 357 -6.00 1.00 -3.46
CA TYR A 357 -5.77 1.46 -4.83
C TYR A 357 -5.50 0.30 -5.80
N GLY A 358 -4.92 -0.80 -5.31
CA GLY A 358 -4.96 -2.10 -5.98
C GLY A 358 -6.39 -2.57 -6.26
N GLY A 359 -7.34 -2.21 -5.39
CA GLY A 359 -8.77 -2.39 -5.63
C GLY A 359 -9.30 -1.58 -6.83
N LEU A 360 -8.94 -0.31 -6.95
CA LEU A 360 -9.31 0.52 -8.12
C LEU A 360 -8.64 0.04 -9.41
N VAL A 361 -7.36 -0.35 -9.35
CA VAL A 361 -6.64 -1.01 -10.45
C VAL A 361 -7.33 -2.30 -10.87
N GLY A 362 -7.82 -3.10 -9.91
CA GLY A 362 -8.64 -4.28 -10.17
C GLY A 362 -9.91 -3.95 -10.94
N LEU A 363 -10.70 -2.96 -10.50
CA LEU A 363 -11.92 -2.52 -11.19
C LEU A 363 -11.64 -2.07 -12.63
N VAL A 364 -10.61 -1.24 -12.83
CA VAL A 364 -10.24 -0.70 -14.16
C VAL A 364 -9.73 -1.80 -15.11
N ALA A 365 -9.04 -2.82 -14.61
CA ALA A 365 -8.54 -3.90 -15.46
C ALA A 365 -9.58 -5.03 -15.74
N ASN A 366 -10.51 -5.29 -14.81
CA ASN A 366 -11.45 -6.41 -14.90
C ASN A 366 -12.82 -6.04 -15.49
N ILE A 367 -13.12 -4.75 -15.69
CA ILE A 367 -14.42 -4.28 -16.19
C ILE A 367 -14.20 -3.53 -17.50
N ALA A 368 -14.94 -3.91 -18.54
CA ALA A 368 -14.86 -3.26 -19.86
C ALA A 368 -15.20 -1.76 -19.74
N PRO A 369 -14.45 -0.84 -20.39
CA PRO A 369 -14.66 0.61 -20.28
C PRO A 369 -16.11 1.06 -20.50
N ASP A 370 -16.80 0.55 -21.53
CA ASP A 370 -18.22 0.87 -21.80
C ASP A 370 -19.19 0.43 -20.68
N THR A 371 -18.82 -0.58 -19.90
CA THR A 371 -19.59 -1.07 -18.74
C THR A 371 -19.24 -0.29 -17.47
N LEU A 372 -18.01 0.23 -17.40
CA LEU A 372 -17.49 1.03 -16.29
C LEU A 372 -17.88 2.51 -16.41
N GLN A 373 -18.16 3.02 -17.62
CA GLN A 373 -18.56 4.39 -17.89
C GLN A 373 -19.88 4.78 -17.19
N GLY A 374 -19.93 5.98 -16.63
CA GLY A 374 -21.07 6.52 -15.86
C GLY A 374 -21.22 5.96 -14.43
N LYS A 375 -20.42 4.97 -14.04
CA LYS A 375 -20.59 4.20 -12.79
C LYS A 375 -20.12 4.95 -11.56
N ARG A 376 -20.77 4.71 -10.41
CA ARG A 376 -20.28 5.16 -9.09
C ARG A 376 -19.47 4.06 -8.43
N LEU A 377 -18.22 4.36 -8.11
CA LEU A 377 -17.29 3.51 -7.38
C LEU A 377 -17.27 3.95 -5.91
N GLY A 378 -17.65 3.08 -4.98
CA GLY A 378 -17.44 3.30 -3.54
C GLY A 378 -16.05 2.85 -3.10
N VAL A 379 -15.37 3.60 -2.25
CA VAL A 379 -13.99 3.30 -1.82
C VAL A 379 -13.85 3.43 -0.31
N PHE A 380 -13.66 2.31 0.38
CA PHE A 380 -13.40 2.28 1.82
C PHE A 380 -11.91 2.09 2.10
N SER A 381 -11.29 3.08 2.73
CA SER A 381 -9.90 3.02 3.19
C SER A 381 -9.84 3.00 4.72
N TYR A 382 -8.88 2.23 5.25
CA TYR A 382 -8.67 2.01 6.67
C TYR A 382 -7.17 1.86 6.93
N GLY A 383 -6.70 2.38 8.05
CA GLY A 383 -5.41 2.08 8.65
C GLY A 383 -5.54 2.08 10.17
N SER A 384 -4.95 1.09 10.82
CA SER A 384 -4.98 0.89 12.27
C SER A 384 -4.39 2.06 13.08
N GLY A 385 -4.73 2.12 14.37
CA GLY A 385 -4.35 3.19 15.28
C GLY A 385 -5.44 4.19 15.75
N LEU A 386 -6.54 4.49 15.04
CA LEU A 386 -6.94 4.19 13.65
C LEU A 386 -7.48 5.43 12.92
N ALA A 387 -7.34 5.43 11.60
CA ALA A 387 -7.93 6.41 10.70
C ALA A 387 -8.57 5.71 9.48
N SER A 388 -9.72 6.22 9.03
CA SER A 388 -10.51 5.58 7.98
C SER A 388 -11.44 6.56 7.26
N ALA A 389 -11.81 6.22 6.03
CA ALA A 389 -12.79 6.97 5.24
C ALA A 389 -13.50 6.09 4.20
N LEU A 390 -14.82 6.26 4.09
CA LEU A 390 -15.59 5.89 2.90
C LEU A 390 -15.76 7.14 2.03
N PHE A 391 -15.41 7.04 0.75
CA PHE A 391 -15.62 8.08 -0.24
C PHE A 391 -16.07 7.46 -1.57
N SER A 392 -16.35 8.28 -2.58
CA SER A 392 -16.79 7.81 -3.89
C SER A 392 -16.14 8.53 -5.05
N LEU A 393 -16.10 7.83 -6.19
CA LEU A 393 -15.76 8.38 -7.49
C LEU A 393 -16.89 8.12 -8.48
N LYS A 394 -17.02 8.98 -9.49
CA LYS A 394 -17.74 8.68 -10.73
C LYS A 394 -16.77 8.45 -11.87
N VAL A 395 -17.08 7.45 -12.70
CA VAL A 395 -16.44 7.25 -13.99
C VAL A 395 -17.16 8.13 -15.01
N VAL A 396 -16.48 9.14 -15.56
CA VAL A 396 -17.07 10.12 -16.49
C VAL A 396 -16.41 10.09 -17.88
N GLY A 397 -15.23 9.49 -17.99
CA GLY A 397 -14.47 9.38 -19.23
C GLY A 397 -13.83 8.01 -19.41
N ASP A 398 -13.29 7.78 -20.60
CA ASP A 398 -12.72 6.51 -21.02
C ASP A 398 -11.59 6.00 -20.10
N THR A 399 -11.64 4.71 -19.78
CA THR A 399 -10.62 3.99 -19.00
C THR A 399 -9.78 3.02 -19.84
N SER A 400 -10.00 2.94 -21.15
CA SER A 400 -9.32 2.00 -22.07
C SER A 400 -7.80 2.11 -22.00
N GLU A 401 -7.25 3.33 -22.04
CA GLU A 401 -5.80 3.52 -21.95
C GLU A 401 -5.26 3.12 -20.57
N MET A 402 -6.00 3.34 -19.48
CA MET A 402 -5.60 2.86 -18.14
C MET A 402 -5.54 1.34 -18.10
N ALA A 403 -6.59 0.65 -18.54
CA ALA A 403 -6.66 -0.81 -18.54
C ALA A 403 -5.52 -1.43 -19.38
N LYS A 404 -5.27 -0.86 -20.57
CA LYS A 404 -4.19 -1.21 -21.48
C LYS A 404 -2.79 -0.98 -20.88
N GLN A 405 -2.56 0.15 -20.22
CA GLN A 405 -1.25 0.46 -19.63
C GLN A 405 -1.00 -0.30 -18.32
N LEU A 406 -2.05 -0.64 -17.57
CA LEU A 406 -1.94 -1.48 -16.38
C LEU A 406 -1.52 -2.91 -16.73
N ASP A 407 -2.09 -3.50 -17.80
CA ASP A 407 -1.73 -4.84 -18.32
C ASP A 407 -1.75 -5.93 -17.22
N LEU A 408 -2.79 -5.86 -16.38
CA LEU A 408 -2.76 -6.45 -15.03
C LEU A 408 -2.63 -7.99 -15.07
N HIS A 409 -3.44 -8.68 -15.87
CA HIS A 409 -3.47 -10.15 -15.89
C HIS A 409 -2.11 -10.72 -16.33
N ARG A 410 -1.59 -10.28 -17.48
CA ARG A 410 -0.31 -10.75 -18.00
C ARG A 410 0.84 -10.50 -17.02
N ARG A 411 0.81 -9.39 -16.28
CA ARG A 411 1.80 -9.07 -15.25
C ARG A 411 1.65 -9.90 -13.97
N LEU A 412 0.43 -10.21 -13.56
CA LEU A 412 0.17 -11.10 -12.41
C LEU A 412 0.60 -12.55 -12.72
N ASP A 413 0.36 -13.00 -13.95
CA ASP A 413 0.66 -14.36 -14.44
C ASP A 413 2.14 -14.56 -14.80
N ALA A 414 2.84 -13.50 -15.23
CA ALA A 414 4.27 -13.54 -15.54
C ALA A 414 5.20 -13.57 -14.29
N ARG A 415 4.65 -13.58 -13.07
CA ARG A 415 5.44 -13.68 -11.83
C ARG A 415 5.95 -15.09 -11.61
N LYS A 416 7.16 -15.19 -11.07
CA LYS A 416 7.76 -16.44 -10.63
C LYS A 416 7.10 -16.90 -9.34
N VAL A 417 6.40 -18.02 -9.39
CA VAL A 417 5.93 -18.73 -8.20
C VAL A 417 7.10 -19.52 -7.62
N VAL A 418 7.42 -19.33 -6.34
CA VAL A 418 8.50 -20.03 -5.64
C VAL A 418 7.97 -20.89 -4.49
N ALA A 419 8.79 -21.86 -4.06
CA ALA A 419 8.48 -22.70 -2.90
C ALA A 419 8.51 -21.88 -1.58
N PRO A 420 7.67 -22.23 -0.58
CA PRO A 420 7.63 -21.51 0.70
C PRO A 420 8.97 -21.37 1.42
N GLN A 421 9.88 -22.34 1.26
CA GLN A 421 11.25 -22.29 1.79
C GLN A 421 12.02 -21.07 1.27
N VAL A 422 11.89 -20.75 -0.02
CA VAL A 422 12.55 -19.60 -0.65
C VAL A 422 11.98 -18.30 -0.10
N TYR A 423 10.67 -18.21 0.11
CA TYR A 423 10.05 -17.06 0.78
C TYR A 423 10.59 -16.87 2.21
N ASP A 424 10.72 -17.95 2.97
CA ASP A 424 11.28 -17.95 4.33
C ASP A 424 12.77 -17.51 4.32
N GLU A 425 13.55 -17.92 3.32
CA GLU A 425 14.94 -17.48 3.10
C GLU A 425 15.03 -15.98 2.73
N MET A 426 14.15 -15.48 1.85
CA MET A 426 14.13 -14.06 1.49
C MET A 426 13.69 -13.17 2.65
N CYS A 427 12.75 -13.63 3.51
CA CYS A 427 12.47 -12.98 4.79
C CYS A 427 13.73 -12.88 5.67
N LEU A 428 14.55 -13.93 5.73
CA LEU A 428 15.80 -13.95 6.51
C LEU A 428 16.92 -13.10 5.89
N LEU A 429 16.97 -12.90 4.57
CA LEU A 429 17.85 -11.90 3.94
C LEU A 429 17.40 -10.50 4.33
N ARG A 430 16.10 -10.21 4.24
CA ARG A 430 15.53 -8.91 4.57
C ARG A 430 15.73 -8.54 6.05
N GLU A 431 15.50 -9.49 6.96
CA GLU A 431 15.73 -9.32 8.40
C GLU A 431 17.21 -9.01 8.70
N LYS A 432 18.16 -9.66 8.01
CA LYS A 432 19.60 -9.35 8.09
C LYS A 432 19.95 -7.99 7.49
N ALA A 433 19.23 -7.52 6.48
CA ALA A 433 19.43 -6.22 5.84
C ALA A 433 18.87 -5.04 6.66
N HIS A 434 17.94 -5.31 7.58
CA HIS A 434 17.30 -4.28 8.38
C HIS A 434 18.31 -3.51 9.25
N LEU A 435 18.23 -2.18 9.19
CA LEU A 435 19.10 -1.22 9.89
C LEU A 435 20.62 -1.43 9.71
N GLN A 436 21.06 -2.09 8.63
CA GLN A 436 22.48 -2.25 8.34
C GLN A 436 23.09 -1.05 7.60
N LYS A 437 24.40 -0.89 7.78
CA LYS A 437 25.28 0.00 7.03
C LYS A 437 26.52 -0.76 6.58
N ASN A 438 27.23 -0.27 5.56
CA ASN A 438 28.24 -1.05 4.82
C ASN A 438 27.66 -2.39 4.28
N PHE A 439 26.41 -2.34 3.82
CA PHE A 439 25.64 -3.51 3.40
C PHE A 439 25.55 -3.56 1.87
N THR A 440 25.79 -4.74 1.30
CA THR A 440 25.54 -5.04 -0.10
C THR A 440 24.49 -6.15 -0.13
N PRO A 441 23.32 -5.95 -0.75
CA PRO A 441 22.28 -6.97 -0.79
C PRO A 441 22.76 -8.26 -1.46
N ALA A 442 22.33 -9.39 -0.93
CA ALA A 442 22.73 -10.74 -1.34
C ALA A 442 21.73 -11.40 -2.30
N GLY A 443 20.50 -10.89 -2.39
CA GLY A 443 19.46 -11.35 -3.31
C GLY A 443 19.90 -11.32 -4.77
N SER A 444 19.34 -12.21 -5.59
CA SER A 444 19.65 -12.25 -7.03
C SER A 444 18.91 -11.13 -7.78
N ILE A 445 19.57 -10.56 -8.78
CA ILE A 445 18.96 -9.61 -9.72
C ILE A 445 18.33 -10.30 -10.94
N ASP A 446 18.36 -11.64 -11.03
CA ASP A 446 17.94 -12.40 -12.22
C ASP A 446 16.42 -12.37 -12.41
N ASP A 447 15.68 -12.54 -11.31
CA ASP A 447 14.20 -12.51 -11.30
C ASP A 447 13.62 -11.09 -11.31
N ILE A 448 14.46 -10.06 -11.12
CA ILE A 448 14.05 -8.66 -11.19
C ILE A 448 13.71 -8.32 -12.64
N VAL A 449 12.49 -7.85 -12.88
CA VAL A 449 12.01 -7.54 -14.23
C VAL A 449 12.57 -6.20 -14.74
N PRO A 450 12.86 -6.07 -16.06
CA PRO A 450 13.36 -4.82 -16.65
C PRO A 450 12.53 -3.58 -16.30
N GLY A 451 13.22 -2.47 -16.06
CA GLY A 451 12.64 -1.20 -15.61
C GLY A 451 12.44 -1.10 -14.10
N THR A 452 12.62 -2.17 -13.33
CA THR A 452 12.58 -2.16 -11.86
C THR A 452 13.85 -1.53 -11.28
N TYR A 453 13.68 -0.63 -10.30
CA TYR A 453 14.76 -0.12 -9.46
C TYR A 453 15.04 -1.10 -8.32
N TYR A 454 16.32 -1.34 -8.03
CA TYR A 454 16.75 -2.24 -6.97
C TYR A 454 17.96 -1.68 -6.21
N LEU A 455 18.09 -2.07 -4.94
CA LEU A 455 19.14 -1.67 -4.02
C LEU A 455 20.47 -2.34 -4.42
N THR A 456 21.51 -1.53 -4.59
CA THR A 456 22.87 -2.00 -4.92
C THR A 456 23.82 -1.95 -3.74
N ALA A 457 23.71 -0.94 -2.87
CA ALA A 457 24.49 -0.82 -1.64
C ALA A 457 23.85 0.15 -0.62
N VAL A 458 24.22 0.00 0.64
CA VAL A 458 24.03 0.95 1.74
C VAL A 458 25.40 1.23 2.36
N ASP A 459 25.89 2.46 2.31
CA ASP A 459 27.24 2.79 2.81
C ASP A 459 27.32 3.01 4.33
N ASP A 460 28.49 3.42 4.81
CA ASP A 460 28.82 3.66 6.22
C ASP A 460 27.97 4.76 6.89
N MET A 461 27.39 5.64 6.08
CA MET A 461 26.49 6.73 6.46
C MET A 461 25.01 6.41 6.19
N PHE A 462 24.66 5.14 6.00
CA PHE A 462 23.32 4.65 5.66
C PHE A 462 22.77 5.16 4.31
N ARG A 463 23.60 5.76 3.44
CA ARG A 463 23.14 6.27 2.14
C ARG A 463 22.89 5.10 1.20
N ARG A 464 21.64 4.94 0.77
CA ARG A 464 21.19 3.88 -0.14
C ARG A 464 21.48 4.25 -1.60
N LYS A 465 21.97 3.29 -2.37
CA LYS A 465 22.24 3.42 -3.81
C LYS A 465 21.36 2.44 -4.59
N TYR A 466 20.83 2.91 -5.72
CA TYR A 466 19.92 2.14 -6.57
C TYR A 466 20.45 2.04 -8.00
N ALA A 467 20.09 0.96 -8.69
CA ALA A 467 20.24 0.81 -10.13
C ALA A 467 18.88 0.40 -10.73
N VAL A 468 18.76 0.49 -12.05
CA VAL A 468 17.58 -0.01 -12.80
C VAL A 468 17.99 -1.29 -13.52
N LYS A 469 17.12 -2.30 -13.52
CA LYS A 469 17.31 -3.51 -14.31
C LYS A 469 17.13 -3.18 -15.80
N ASP A 470 18.16 -3.37 -16.60
CA ASP A 470 18.07 -3.19 -18.06
C ASP A 470 17.25 -4.28 -18.76
N ALA A 471 16.76 -3.95 -19.96
CA ALA A 471 15.96 -4.86 -20.79
C ALA A 471 16.79 -5.85 -21.61
N GLN A 472 18.12 -5.76 -21.54
CA GLN A 472 19.07 -6.67 -22.16
C GLN A 472 19.76 -7.47 -21.06
N GLY A 473 19.76 -8.80 -21.19
CA GLY A 473 20.43 -9.69 -20.25
C GLY A 473 21.93 -9.44 -20.22
N ASP A 474 22.58 -9.74 -19.09
CA ASP A 474 23.95 -9.32 -18.78
C ASP A 474 24.96 -9.69 -19.88
N CYS A 475 25.37 -8.69 -20.67
CA CYS A 475 26.48 -8.79 -21.59
C CYS A 475 27.25 -7.46 -21.67
N HIS A 476 28.27 -7.36 -20.81
CA HIS A 476 29.24 -6.25 -20.65
C HIS A 476 28.74 -5.09 -19.78
N GLY A 477 29.20 -5.06 -18.52
CA GLY A 477 29.00 -3.94 -17.62
C GLY A 477 29.70 -2.67 -18.10
N HIS A 478 28.91 -1.66 -18.44
CA HIS A 478 29.35 -0.28 -18.58
C HIS A 478 28.69 0.60 -17.51
N ASN A 479 29.49 1.42 -16.82
CA ASN A 479 28.95 2.42 -15.90
C ASN A 479 28.04 3.39 -16.64
N VAL A 480 26.75 3.43 -16.31
CA VAL A 480 25.85 4.53 -16.69
C VAL A 480 26.15 5.75 -15.80
N LEU A 481 27.32 6.35 -16.02
CA LEU A 481 27.56 7.75 -15.71
C LEU A 481 27.26 8.58 -16.96
N SER A 482 26.44 9.62 -16.78
CA SER A 482 26.09 10.55 -17.85
C SER A 482 27.34 11.12 -18.54
N SER A 483 27.45 10.86 -19.84
CA SER A 483 28.61 11.23 -20.66
C SER A 483 28.15 11.82 -22.01
N ARG A 484 27.32 12.87 -21.92
CA ARG A 484 27.00 13.76 -23.05
C ARG A 484 27.17 15.24 -22.69
N LEU A 485 28.31 15.58 -22.10
CA LEU A 485 28.91 16.92 -22.17
C LEU A 485 30.43 16.83 -21.97
N ILE A 486 31.15 17.87 -22.39
CA ILE A 486 32.63 17.92 -22.53
C ILE A 486 33.14 17.16 -23.76
N ASP A 487 32.83 17.69 -24.95
CA ASP A 487 33.81 17.73 -26.05
C ASP A 487 33.48 18.96 -26.93
N GLY A 488 34.21 20.06 -26.76
CA GLY A 488 33.74 21.35 -27.28
C GLY A 488 34.42 22.64 -26.82
N ILE A 489 35.73 22.64 -26.51
CA ILE A 489 36.60 23.83 -26.41
C ILE A 489 38.08 23.37 -26.43
N LEU A 490 39.01 24.24 -26.84
CA LEU A 490 40.48 24.02 -26.89
C LEU A 490 41.04 23.04 -27.96
N GLY A 491 40.55 23.12 -29.19
CA GLY A 491 41.27 22.54 -30.34
C GLY A 491 42.30 23.50 -30.98
N ARG A 492 43.60 23.44 -30.61
CA ARG A 492 44.73 23.85 -31.49
C ARG A 492 46.16 23.51 -30.98
N LYS A 493 46.81 22.57 -31.69
CA LYS A 493 48.25 22.46 -32.06
C LYS A 493 49.36 22.65 -30.99
N GLY A 494 50.19 21.60 -30.79
CA GLY A 494 51.56 21.77 -30.24
C GLY A 494 52.32 20.48 -29.83
N LYS A 495 53.23 19.99 -30.68
CA LYS A 495 54.29 19.00 -30.40
C LYS A 495 55.38 19.11 -31.48
N PRO A 496 56.62 18.60 -31.30
CA PRO A 496 57.24 18.02 -30.10
C PRO A 496 58.59 18.70 -29.71
N LYS A 497 59.27 18.17 -28.68
CA LYS A 497 60.76 18.09 -28.59
C LYS A 497 61.19 17.01 -27.58
N GLU A 498 62.47 16.64 -27.62
CA GLU A 498 63.04 15.43 -26.98
C GLU A 498 63.97 15.74 -25.77
N ASN A 499 64.67 14.70 -25.29
CA ASN A 499 65.65 14.62 -24.19
C ASN A 499 65.06 14.46 -22.77
N GLY A 500 65.61 13.63 -21.86
CA GLY A 500 66.63 12.58 -22.06
C GLY A 500 67.43 12.22 -20.79
N SER A 501 67.48 10.94 -20.41
CA SER A 501 68.27 10.36 -19.28
C SER A 501 67.87 10.86 -17.85
N ALA A 502 68.29 10.27 -16.72
CA ALA A 502 69.25 9.18 -16.45
C ALA A 502 68.84 8.31 -15.23
N VAL A 503 69.64 7.27 -14.93
CA VAL A 503 69.48 6.30 -13.82
C VAL A 503 70.15 6.76 -12.51
N VAL A 504 69.54 6.48 -11.36
CA VAL A 504 70.24 6.16 -10.09
C VAL A 504 69.49 5.03 -9.34
N THR A 505 70.24 4.15 -8.68
CA THR A 505 69.78 3.00 -7.88
C THR A 505 69.89 3.26 -6.38
N GLU A 506 69.10 2.60 -5.52
CA GLU A 506 69.64 2.06 -4.25
C GLU A 506 68.77 1.00 -3.55
N THR A 507 69.46 0.12 -2.81
CA THR A 507 69.04 -0.92 -1.83
C THR A 507 70.25 -1.08 -0.87
N PRO A 508 70.20 -1.62 0.39
CA PRO A 508 69.48 -2.87 0.74
C PRO A 508 69.13 -3.12 2.24
N ARG A 509 68.72 -4.38 2.56
CA ARG A 509 68.85 -5.10 3.88
C ARG A 509 68.00 -4.57 5.07
N SER A 510 67.67 -5.35 6.12
CA SER A 510 67.78 -6.80 6.39
C SER A 510 66.87 -7.26 7.56
N LYS A 511 66.51 -8.56 7.59
CA LYS A 511 66.07 -9.35 8.78
C LYS A 511 67.31 -9.90 9.54
N PRO A 512 67.25 -10.50 10.77
CA PRO A 512 66.15 -11.19 11.47
C PRO A 512 65.87 -10.60 12.89
N ASP A 513 65.24 -11.18 13.94
CA ASP A 513 65.29 -12.52 14.56
C ASP A 513 64.07 -12.89 15.46
N SER A 514 64.12 -14.08 16.10
CA SER A 514 63.23 -14.64 17.14
C SER A 514 64.07 -15.66 17.98
N PRO A 515 63.65 -16.24 19.14
CA PRO A 515 62.30 -16.32 19.76
C PRO A 515 62.29 -16.08 21.30
N GLY A 516 61.21 -16.49 22.01
CA GLY A 516 61.07 -16.56 23.48
C GLY A 516 59.94 -17.52 23.93
N THR A 517 59.94 -18.00 25.18
CA THR A 517 59.24 -19.26 25.60
C THR A 517 58.17 -19.17 26.73
N LEU A 518 57.40 -20.27 26.85
CA LEU A 518 56.29 -20.66 27.78
C LEU A 518 56.65 -20.74 29.29
N PRO A 519 55.74 -21.09 30.26
CA PRO A 519 54.30 -21.47 30.26
C PRO A 519 53.41 -20.47 31.08
N ASP A 520 52.23 -20.69 31.71
CA ASP A 520 51.20 -21.75 32.00
C ASP A 520 49.84 -21.01 32.25
N GLY A 521 48.60 -21.52 32.29
CA GLY A 521 47.97 -22.84 32.07
C GLY A 521 46.53 -22.91 32.65
N ARG A 522 45.92 -24.12 32.62
CA ARG A 522 44.67 -24.58 33.32
C ARG A 522 43.35 -23.75 33.25
N HIS A 523 42.32 -24.39 32.65
CA HIS A 523 40.87 -24.28 32.92
C HIS A 523 40.17 -22.90 32.68
N ALA A 524 38.84 -22.79 32.54
CA ALA A 524 37.72 -23.75 32.63
C ALA A 524 36.64 -23.51 31.53
N LYS A 525 35.66 -24.42 31.42
CA LYS A 525 34.37 -24.13 30.76
C LYS A 525 33.44 -23.41 31.75
N THR A 526 32.57 -22.53 31.26
CA THR A 526 31.36 -22.09 31.98
C THR A 526 30.20 -21.93 31.01
N ASP A 527 29.14 -22.74 31.19
CA ASP A 527 27.82 -22.46 30.64
C ASP A 527 27.21 -21.25 31.36
N GLY A 528 26.42 -20.43 30.66
CA GLY A 528 26.00 -19.11 31.17
C GLY A 528 24.68 -18.59 30.62
N ASP A 529 23.85 -19.43 30.00
CA ASP A 529 22.55 -19.00 29.47
C ASP A 529 21.43 -19.14 30.52
N ARG A 530 20.76 -18.03 30.82
CA ARG A 530 19.54 -17.94 31.64
C ARG A 530 18.67 -16.78 31.18
N GLY A 531 17.89 -17.00 30.12
CA GLY A 531 16.80 -16.10 29.74
C GLY A 531 15.80 -15.88 30.89
N LEU A 532 15.38 -14.63 31.09
CA LEU A 532 14.35 -14.26 32.08
C LEU A 532 12.95 -14.58 31.53
N SER A 533 12.25 -15.51 32.16
CA SER A 533 10.87 -15.86 31.82
C SER A 533 9.85 -14.92 32.49
N TYR A 534 9.05 -14.25 31.67
CA TYR A 534 7.94 -13.40 32.13
C TYR A 534 6.75 -14.25 32.60
N VAL A 535 6.15 -13.90 33.74
CA VAL A 535 5.00 -14.60 34.33
C VAL A 535 3.77 -13.68 34.29
N PRO A 536 2.65 -14.08 33.66
CA PRO A 536 1.47 -13.22 33.52
C PRO A 536 0.64 -13.14 34.83
N PRO A 537 0.13 -11.95 35.22
CA PRO A 537 -0.63 -11.80 36.45
C PRO A 537 -2.10 -12.15 36.26
N ASN A 538 -2.55 -13.32 36.74
CA ASN A 538 -3.97 -13.57 37.00
C ASN A 538 -4.25 -14.74 37.96
N LYS A 539 -4.21 -14.48 39.28
CA LYS A 539 -4.86 -15.28 40.34
C LYS A 539 -4.81 -14.58 41.71
N LEU A 540 -5.67 -13.60 41.93
CA LEU A 540 -5.93 -13.03 43.27
C LEU A 540 -7.44 -13.04 43.56
N GLY A 541 -7.90 -14.19 44.06
CA GLY A 541 -9.28 -14.40 44.47
C GLY A 541 -9.35 -15.20 45.75
N LYS A 542 -9.91 -14.60 46.80
CA LYS A 542 -10.25 -15.19 48.12
C LYS A 542 -9.07 -15.69 48.98
N LEU A 543 -8.59 -14.82 49.87
CA LEU A 543 -8.54 -15.08 51.32
C LEU A 543 -8.27 -13.75 52.09
N GLY A 544 -8.54 -13.70 53.40
CA GLY A 544 -8.04 -12.63 54.27
C GLY A 544 -9.05 -11.59 54.78
N ALA A 545 -10.14 -12.02 55.44
CA ALA A 545 -10.97 -11.11 56.23
C ALA A 545 -10.63 -11.22 57.73
N LYS A 546 -9.91 -10.24 58.31
CA LYS A 546 -9.94 -9.82 59.73
C LYS A 546 -8.87 -8.77 60.06
N LEU A 547 -9.24 -7.84 60.97
CA LEU A 547 -8.38 -6.87 61.69
C LEU A 547 -7.75 -5.78 60.80
N GLY A 548 -7.69 -4.51 61.20
CA GLY A 548 -8.25 -3.87 62.40
C GLY A 548 -8.21 -2.34 62.31
N MET A 549 -8.87 -1.64 63.24
CA MET A 549 -8.93 -0.17 63.28
C MET A 549 -7.56 0.47 63.54
N ARG A 550 -7.17 1.46 62.73
CA ARG A 550 -7.16 2.88 63.13
C ARG A 550 -6.95 3.81 61.94
#